data_AF-E6QIQ9-F1
#
_entry.id   AF-E6QIQ9-F1
#
_cell.length_a   1.000
_cell.length_b   1.000
_cell.length_c   1.000
_cell.angle_alpha   90.00
_cell.angle_beta   90.00
_cell.angle_gamma   90.00
#
_symmetry.space_group_name_H-M   'P 1'
#
loop_
_entity.id
_entity.type
_entity.pdbx_description
1 polymer ?
#
loop_
_entity_poly.entity_id
_entity_poly.type
_entity_poly.pdbx_seq_one_letter_code
_entity_poly.pdbx_strand_id
1 'polypeptide(L)'
;MARPQHEDDPRIRKDISAWKTLRDAFHWACGEANNGCAFLETDGRANRNPTRMERIGLAAQDLARKLCILCPICDTPGFQLAERVPGLPCEDCGAPTRKTRADIHRCVKCGHHVTVECPEKAASTGCCDFCNP
;
A
#
# COMPACT_ATOMS: atom_id res chain seq x y z
N MET A 1 -1.83 13.73 -19.62
CA MET A 1 -1.66 15.16 -19.37
C MET A 1 -0.91 15.77 -20.54
N ALA A 2 -1.09 17.06 -20.79
CA ALA A 2 -0.44 17.77 -21.88
C ALA A 2 0.13 19.09 -21.38
N ARG A 3 1.37 19.40 -21.77
CA ARG A 3 2.10 20.63 -21.47
C ARG A 3 2.73 21.19 -22.75
N PRO A 4 2.83 22.51 -22.91
CA PRO A 4 3.66 23.11 -23.94
C PRO A 4 5.15 22.84 -23.68
N GLN A 5 5.97 22.84 -24.72
CA GLN A 5 7.45 22.92 -24.67
C GLN A 5 8.20 21.73 -24.03
N HIS A 6 8.05 21.47 -22.72
CA HIS A 6 8.77 20.43 -21.98
C HIS A 6 8.01 19.94 -20.72
N GLU A 7 8.56 18.95 -20.01
CA GLU A 7 7.92 18.29 -18.85
C GLU A 7 7.64 19.23 -17.67
N ASP A 8 8.53 20.20 -17.45
CA ASP A 8 8.41 21.16 -16.34
C ASP A 8 7.57 22.42 -16.64
N ASP A 9 6.96 22.55 -17.83
CA ASP A 9 6.17 23.75 -18.15
C ASP A 9 4.96 23.86 -17.21
N PRO A 10 4.77 25.00 -16.50
CA PRO A 10 3.71 25.15 -15.51
C PRO A 10 2.30 25.12 -16.11
N ARG A 11 2.16 25.39 -17.42
CA ARG A 11 0.88 25.31 -18.13
C ARG A 11 0.55 23.85 -18.40
N ILE A 12 -0.49 23.34 -17.75
CA ILE A 12 -0.86 21.93 -17.86
C ILE A 12 -2.36 21.76 -18.05
N ARG A 13 -2.72 20.85 -18.98
CA ARG A 13 -4.06 20.27 -19.08
C ARG A 13 -4.03 18.83 -18.57
N LYS A 14 -4.83 18.56 -17.55
CA LYS A 14 -5.00 17.24 -16.91
C LYS A 14 -6.35 16.63 -17.29
N ASP A 15 -6.63 15.43 -16.78
CA ASP A 15 -7.95 14.78 -16.90
C ASP A 15 -8.38 14.53 -18.37
N ILE A 16 -7.41 14.25 -19.25
CA ILE A 16 -7.67 13.92 -20.65
C ILE A 16 -8.11 12.45 -20.73
N SER A 17 -9.40 12.22 -20.99
CA SER A 17 -10.01 10.88 -20.96
C SER A 17 -10.59 10.41 -22.30
N ALA A 18 -10.55 11.24 -23.34
CA ALA A 18 -11.09 10.92 -24.66
C ALA A 18 -10.17 11.41 -25.80
N TRP A 19 -10.26 10.76 -26.95
CA TRP A 19 -9.47 11.11 -28.15
C TRP A 19 -9.69 12.55 -28.60
N LYS A 20 -10.93 13.04 -28.57
CA LYS A 20 -11.23 14.44 -28.91
C LYS A 20 -10.52 15.40 -27.96
N THR A 21 -10.64 15.19 -26.65
CA THR A 21 -9.98 16.04 -25.64
C THR A 21 -8.46 15.95 -25.72
N LEU A 22 -7.90 14.81 -26.12
CA LEU A 22 -6.46 14.66 -26.35
C LEU A 22 -6.01 15.50 -27.54
N ARG A 23 -6.76 15.46 -28.65
CA ARG A 23 -6.47 16.27 -29.85
C ARG A 23 -6.56 17.77 -29.54
N ASP A 24 -7.61 18.19 -28.85
CA ASP A 24 -7.81 19.59 -28.44
C ASP A 24 -6.69 20.07 -27.50
N ALA A 25 -6.23 19.21 -26.57
CA ALA A 25 -5.11 19.51 -25.69
C ALA A 25 -3.75 19.52 -26.41
N PHE A 26 -3.55 18.63 -27.39
CA PHE A 26 -2.35 18.59 -28.20
C PHE A 26 -2.19 19.86 -29.05
N HIS A 27 -3.23 20.25 -29.79
CA HIS A 27 -3.17 21.47 -30.62
C HIS A 27 -2.99 22.73 -29.78
N TRP A 28 -3.64 22.80 -28.62
CA TRP A 28 -3.40 23.89 -27.67
C TRP A 28 -1.93 23.92 -27.22
N ALA A 29 -1.37 22.79 -26.78
CA ALA A 29 0.01 22.74 -26.29
C ALA A 29 1.03 23.13 -27.37
N CYS A 30 0.83 22.67 -28.62
CA CYS A 30 1.64 23.08 -29.76
C CYS A 30 1.52 24.58 -30.06
N GLY A 31 0.31 25.15 -29.98
CA GLY A 31 0.09 26.59 -30.23
C GLY A 31 0.68 27.51 -29.17
N GLU A 32 0.77 27.03 -27.92
CA GLU A 32 1.33 27.76 -26.79
C GLU A 32 2.86 27.64 -26.66
N ALA A 33 3.46 26.70 -27.39
CA ALA A 33 4.88 26.39 -27.31
C ALA A 33 5.68 27.16 -28.36
N ASN A 34 6.78 27.81 -27.95
CA ASN A 34 7.66 28.54 -28.87
C ASN A 34 8.34 27.64 -29.90
N ASN A 35 8.48 26.35 -29.61
CA ASN A 35 9.04 25.34 -30.50
C ASN A 35 7.96 24.53 -31.25
N GLY A 36 6.67 24.83 -31.05
CA GLY A 36 5.57 24.06 -31.62
C GLY A 36 5.41 22.65 -31.07
N CYS A 37 6.16 22.26 -30.04
CA CYS A 37 6.14 20.92 -29.48
C CYS A 37 5.24 20.83 -28.24
N ALA A 38 4.52 19.71 -28.12
CA ALA A 38 3.78 19.35 -26.93
C ALA A 38 4.49 18.22 -26.17
N PHE A 39 4.58 18.34 -24.86
CA PHE A 39 4.96 17.25 -23.98
C PHE A 39 3.70 16.52 -23.51
N LEU A 40 3.64 15.20 -23.76
CA LEU A 40 2.53 14.34 -23.40
C LEU A 40 2.99 13.24 -22.45
N GLU A 41 2.25 13.04 -21.38
CA GLU A 41 2.51 12.00 -20.40
C GLU A 41 1.19 11.34 -19.97
N THR A 42 1.24 10.10 -19.51
CA THR A 42 0.05 9.45 -18.94
C THR A 42 -0.31 10.06 -17.60
N ASP A 43 -1.60 10.11 -17.30
CA ASP A 43 -2.06 10.64 -16.02
C ASP A 43 -1.89 9.58 -14.92
N GLY A 44 -0.73 9.62 -14.25
CA GLY A 44 -0.36 8.65 -13.22
C GLY A 44 -1.11 8.80 -11.89
N ARG A 45 -2.04 9.76 -11.76
CA ARG A 45 -2.79 9.97 -10.51
C ARG A 45 -3.56 8.69 -10.13
N ALA A 46 -3.59 8.37 -8.83
CA ALA A 46 -4.09 7.08 -8.35
C ALA A 46 -5.56 6.81 -8.75
N ASN A 47 -6.39 7.86 -8.84
CA ASN A 47 -7.78 7.82 -9.26
C ASN A 47 -7.98 7.85 -10.79
N ARG A 48 -6.90 7.86 -11.58
CA ARG A 48 -6.91 7.85 -13.05
C ARG A 48 -6.18 6.64 -13.64
N ASN A 49 -5.51 5.84 -12.81
CA ASN A 49 -4.84 4.62 -13.20
C ASN A 49 -5.72 3.41 -12.80
N PRO A 50 -6.29 2.65 -13.76
CA PRO A 50 -7.23 1.55 -13.47
C PRO A 50 -6.69 0.52 -12.48
N THR A 51 -5.44 0.08 -12.64
CA THR A 51 -4.80 -0.90 -11.74
C THR A 51 -4.61 -0.33 -10.33
N ARG A 52 -4.29 0.96 -10.20
CA ARG A 52 -4.22 1.62 -8.88
C ARG A 52 -5.61 1.75 -8.26
N MET A 53 -6.63 2.09 -9.04
CA MET A 53 -8.01 2.18 -8.56
C MET A 53 -8.51 0.84 -8.02
N GLU A 54 -8.24 -0.25 -8.72
CA GLU A 54 -8.56 -1.60 -8.25
C GLU A 54 -7.89 -1.89 -6.89
N ARG A 55 -6.58 -1.63 -6.77
CA ARG A 55 -5.85 -1.81 -5.50
C ARG A 55 -6.40 -0.94 -4.36
N ILE A 56 -6.78 0.31 -4.65
CA ILE A 56 -7.43 1.20 -3.67
C ILE A 56 -8.76 0.60 -3.22
N GLY A 57 -9.55 0.05 -4.16
CA GLY A 57 -10.80 -0.64 -3.84
C GLY A 57 -10.59 -1.84 -2.91
N LEU A 58 -9.59 -2.68 -3.18
CA LEU A 58 -9.24 -3.81 -2.32
C LEU A 58 -8.77 -3.36 -0.93
N ALA A 59 -7.94 -2.31 -0.85
CA ALA A 59 -7.50 -1.74 0.41
C ALA A 59 -8.66 -1.16 1.22
N ALA A 60 -9.63 -0.50 0.57
CA ALA A 60 -10.83 0.03 1.21
C ALA A 60 -11.71 -1.09 1.78
N GLN A 61 -11.88 -2.19 1.03
CA GLN A 61 -12.62 -3.36 1.52
C GLN A 61 -11.92 -4.03 2.71
N ASP A 62 -10.58 -4.14 2.68
CA ASP A 62 -9.81 -4.65 3.81
C ASP A 62 -9.93 -3.75 5.05
N LEU A 63 -9.86 -2.43 4.86
CA LEU A 63 -10.07 -1.47 5.94
C LEU A 63 -11.49 -1.59 6.53
N ALA A 64 -12.52 -1.70 5.69
CA ALA A 64 -13.90 -1.87 6.14
C ALA A 64 -14.05 -3.13 7.00
N ARG A 65 -13.51 -4.27 6.55
CA ARG A 65 -13.48 -5.51 7.34
C ARG A 65 -12.78 -5.33 8.68
N LYS A 66 -11.63 -4.65 8.71
CA LYS A 66 -10.87 -4.40 9.94
C LYS A 66 -11.61 -3.50 10.91
N LEU A 67 -12.31 -2.48 10.43
CA LEU A 67 -13.11 -1.59 11.28
C LEU A 67 -14.29 -2.33 11.94
N CYS A 68 -14.80 -3.41 11.35
CA CYS A 68 -15.82 -4.24 12.00
C CYS A 68 -15.30 -5.03 13.22
N ILE A 69 -13.99 -5.11 13.43
CA ILE A 69 -13.41 -5.79 14.60
C ILE A 69 -13.33 -4.79 15.75
N LEU A 70 -14.22 -4.95 16.73
CA LEU A 70 -14.32 -4.04 17.87
C LEU A 70 -13.34 -4.41 18.98
N CYS A 71 -12.86 -3.40 19.70
CA CYS A 71 -12.09 -3.61 20.91
C CYS A 71 -12.98 -4.23 22.00
N PRO A 72 -12.57 -5.34 22.64
CA PRO A 72 -13.40 -6.01 23.66
C PRO A 72 -13.56 -5.21 24.96
N ILE A 73 -12.82 -4.11 25.12
CA ILE A 73 -12.84 -3.28 26.34
C ILE A 73 -13.61 -1.97 26.16
N CYS A 74 -13.57 -1.37 24.97
CA CYS A 74 -14.13 -0.03 24.75
C CYS A 74 -14.90 0.11 23.43
N ASP A 75 -15.20 -1.01 22.77
CA ASP A 75 -15.98 -1.13 21.54
C ASP A 75 -15.48 -0.29 20.36
N THR A 76 -14.24 0.21 20.44
CA THR A 76 -13.67 1.03 19.38
C THR A 76 -13.35 0.16 18.16
N PRO A 77 -13.81 0.54 16.96
CA PRO A 77 -13.48 -0.11 15.69
C PRO A 77 -11.98 -0.26 15.45
N GLY A 78 -11.58 -1.33 14.76
CA GLY A 78 -10.21 -1.52 14.29
C GLY A 78 -9.27 -2.18 15.30
N PHE A 79 -9.78 -3.03 16.20
CA PHE A 79 -8.95 -3.88 17.05
C PHE A 79 -8.24 -4.95 16.21
N GLN A 80 -7.00 -4.65 15.80
CA GLN A 80 -6.30 -5.43 14.78
C GLN A 80 -4.83 -5.65 15.15
N LEU A 81 -4.16 -6.47 14.34
CA LEU A 81 -2.72 -6.69 14.42
C LEU A 81 -1.95 -5.36 14.42
N ALA A 82 -1.18 -5.13 15.48
CA ALA A 82 -0.30 -3.98 15.63
C ALA A 82 1.17 -4.38 15.49
N GLU A 83 1.54 -5.58 15.92
CA GLU A 83 2.93 -6.04 15.95
C GLU A 83 3.01 -7.55 15.77
N ARG A 84 4.07 -8.01 15.10
CA ARG A 84 4.45 -9.42 15.03
C ARG A 84 5.70 -9.62 15.88
N VAL A 85 5.62 -10.48 16.88
CA VAL A 85 6.71 -10.84 17.77
C VAL A 85 7.51 -11.98 17.13
N PRO A 86 8.77 -11.79 16.73
CA PRO A 86 9.60 -12.87 16.21
C PRO A 86 10.09 -13.80 17.33
N GLY A 87 10.81 -14.85 16.97
CA GLY A 87 11.48 -15.74 17.92
C GLY A 87 10.85 -17.13 18.02
N LEU A 88 10.17 -17.61 16.98
CA LEU A 88 9.72 -19.00 16.95
C LEU A 88 10.95 -19.91 17.01
N PRO A 89 11.02 -20.89 17.94
CA PRO A 89 12.24 -21.66 18.15
C PRO A 89 12.53 -22.58 16.96
N CYS A 90 13.79 -22.71 16.58
CA CYS A 90 14.23 -23.67 15.56
C CYS A 90 13.91 -25.11 15.99
N GLU A 91 13.41 -25.94 15.08
CA GLU A 91 13.07 -27.35 15.34
C GLU A 91 14.29 -28.20 15.75
N ASP A 92 15.49 -27.86 15.26
CA ASP A 92 16.71 -28.62 15.58
C ASP A 92 17.47 -28.08 16.79
N CYS A 93 17.82 -26.78 16.78
CA CYS A 93 18.70 -26.20 17.83
C CYS A 93 17.95 -25.40 18.90
N GLY A 94 16.65 -25.17 18.74
CA GLY A 94 15.84 -24.36 19.67
C GLY A 94 16.13 -22.86 19.67
N ALA A 95 17.12 -22.38 18.92
CA ALA A 95 17.44 -20.95 18.85
C ALA A 95 16.27 -20.14 18.28
N PRO A 96 16.00 -18.93 18.78
CA PRO A 96 14.91 -18.09 18.28
C PRO A 96 15.19 -17.69 16.83
N THR A 97 14.23 -17.91 15.95
CA THR A 97 14.31 -17.53 14.52
C THR A 97 13.61 -16.20 14.25
N ARG A 98 13.75 -15.68 13.03
CA ARG A 98 13.02 -14.49 12.57
C ARG A 98 11.53 -14.75 12.30
N LYS A 99 11.09 -16.02 12.37
CA LYS A 99 9.68 -16.36 12.19
C LYS A 99 8.86 -15.83 13.36
N THR A 100 7.63 -15.42 13.04
CA THR A 100 6.67 -14.93 14.02
C THR A 100 6.36 -16.02 15.05
N ARG A 101 6.60 -15.70 16.31
CA ARG A 101 6.19 -16.50 17.46
C ARG A 101 4.79 -16.13 17.92
N ALA A 102 4.44 -14.84 17.87
CA ALA A 102 3.13 -14.37 18.30
C ALA A 102 2.74 -13.07 17.58
N ASP A 103 1.44 -12.81 17.51
CA ASP A 103 0.84 -11.59 16.99
C ASP A 103 0.25 -10.78 18.15
N ILE A 104 0.50 -9.48 18.20
CA ILE A 104 -0.11 -8.57 19.17
C ILE A 104 -1.21 -7.78 18.47
N HIS A 105 -2.45 -7.98 18.89
CA HIS A 105 -3.59 -7.19 18.47
C HIS A 105 -3.82 -6.07 19.48
N ARG A 106 -4.03 -4.82 19.04
CA ARG A 106 -4.12 -3.66 19.93
C ARG A 106 -5.22 -2.68 19.54
N CYS A 107 -5.85 -2.09 20.54
CA CYS A 107 -6.76 -0.97 20.38
C CYS A 107 -5.98 0.35 20.27
N VAL A 108 -6.28 1.15 19.24
CA VAL A 108 -5.69 2.48 19.05
C VAL A 108 -6.17 3.54 20.05
N LYS A 109 -7.33 3.31 20.70
CA LYS A 109 -7.93 4.27 21.65
C LYS A 109 -7.51 4.01 23.09
N CYS A 110 -7.77 2.81 23.61
CA CYS A 110 -7.51 2.49 25.03
C CYS A 110 -6.19 1.77 25.28
N GLY A 111 -5.47 1.35 24.22
CA GLY A 111 -4.19 0.64 24.36
C GLY A 111 -4.30 -0.82 24.84
N HIS A 112 -5.50 -1.33 25.11
CA HIS A 112 -5.71 -2.75 25.39
C HIS A 112 -5.13 -3.59 24.26
N HIS A 113 -4.47 -4.70 24.60
CA HIS A 113 -3.88 -5.60 23.64
C HIS A 113 -4.03 -7.05 24.07
N VAL A 114 -4.02 -7.93 23.07
CA VAL A 114 -4.03 -9.39 23.24
C VAL A 114 -2.88 -9.95 22.42
N THR A 115 -2.10 -10.82 23.05
CA THR A 115 -1.05 -11.60 22.38
C THR A 115 -1.63 -12.95 21.96
N VAL A 116 -1.54 -13.26 20.67
CA VAL A 116 -1.99 -14.52 20.09
C VAL A 116 -0.75 -15.28 19.64
N GLU A 117 -0.41 -16.36 20.34
CA GLU A 117 0.72 -17.22 19.95
C GLU A 117 0.47 -17.86 18.58
N CYS A 118 1.54 -18.01 17.80
CA CYS A 118 1.51 -18.72 16.54
C CYS A 118 1.05 -20.17 16.79
N PRO A 119 0.20 -20.73 15.92
CA PRO A 119 -0.17 -22.15 16.01
C PRO A 119 1.05 -23.07 15.86
N GLU A 120 1.99 -22.67 15.01
CA GLU A 120 3.27 -23.35 14.86
C GLU A 120 4.09 -23.20 16.14
N LYS A 121 4.69 -24.30 16.59
CA LYS A 121 5.52 -24.33 17.82
C LYS A 121 7.01 -24.26 17.54
N ALA A 122 7.42 -24.58 16.32
CA ALA A 122 8.80 -24.54 15.89
C ALA A 122 8.89 -24.04 14.44
N ALA A 123 9.98 -23.34 14.15
CA ALA A 123 10.35 -22.93 12.81
C ALA A 123 11.23 -24.00 12.18
N SER A 124 11.06 -24.23 10.87
CA SER A 124 11.93 -25.14 10.14
C SER A 124 13.39 -24.68 10.21
N THR A 125 14.31 -25.65 10.30
CA THR A 125 15.75 -25.43 10.33
C THR A 125 16.26 -24.54 9.20
N GLY A 126 15.63 -24.62 8.01
CA GLY A 126 15.98 -23.76 6.87
C GLY A 126 15.75 -22.26 7.09
N CYS A 127 15.02 -21.88 8.14
CA CYS A 127 14.76 -20.49 8.52
C CYS A 127 15.60 -20.02 9.73
N CYS A 128 16.56 -20.83 10.19
CA CYS A 128 17.36 -20.55 11.36
C CYS A 128 18.73 -20.00 10.97
N ASP A 129 19.05 -18.78 11.39
CA ASP A 129 20.34 -18.11 11.14
C ASP A 129 21.55 -18.87 11.71
N PHE A 130 21.36 -19.85 12.61
CA PHE A 130 22.44 -20.69 13.17
C PHE A 130 22.60 -22.03 12.44
N CYS A 131 21.49 -22.71 12.13
CA CYS A 131 21.53 -24.02 11.48
C CYS A 131 21.65 -23.91 9.95
N ASN A 132 21.13 -22.83 9.38
CA ASN A 132 21.16 -22.53 7.96
C ASN A 132 21.48 -21.02 7.76
N PRO A 133 22.73 -20.61 8.05
CA PRO A 133 23.18 -19.22 7.90
C PRO A 133 23.11 -18.71 6.45
#